data_AF-A0A2W4JEF2-F1
#
_entry.id   AF-A0A2W4JEF2-F1
#
_cell.length_a   1.000
_cell.length_b   1.000
_cell.length_c   1.000
_cell.angle_alpha   90.00
_cell.angle_beta   90.00
_cell.angle_gamma   90.00
#
_symmetry.space_group_name_H-M   'P 1'
#
loop_
_entity.id
_entity.type
_entity.pdbx_description
1 polymer ?
#
loop_
_entity_poly.entity_id
_entity_poly.type
_entity_poly.pdbx_seq_one_letter_code
_entity_poly.pdbx_strand_id
1 'polypeptide(L)'
;MATVINRLTVTGDAEEFERILGKITEYMSAQPGFLGHTLYRSRRNPKVYVEIAHWASAEQHRAAMQGDGFRSQVKLLGAHAVPEPDVFVEVESSGRHADGDSGKAESQGGPVAEPVTR
;
A
#
# COMPACT_ATOMS: atom_id res chain seq x y z
N MET A 1 7.84 6.48 14.77
CA MET A 1 7.44 5.64 13.64
C MET A 1 6.57 4.51 14.14
N ALA A 2 5.56 4.12 13.39
CA ALA A 2 4.70 2.99 13.67
C ALA A 2 4.53 2.14 12.40
N THR A 3 4.40 0.83 12.57
CA THR A 3 4.17 -0.11 11.47
C THR A 3 2.83 -0.79 11.69
N VAL A 4 1.92 -0.61 10.75
CA VAL A 4 0.64 -1.32 10.74
C VAL A 4 0.83 -2.59 9.96
N ILE A 5 0.51 -3.73 10.57
CA ILE A 5 0.47 -5.01 9.88
C ILE A 5 -0.96 -5.52 9.94
N ASN A 6 -1.53 -5.83 8.78
CA ASN A 6 -2.91 -6.28 8.67
C ASN A 6 -2.97 -7.56 7.84
N ARG A 7 -3.38 -8.65 8.48
CA ARG A 7 -3.70 -9.89 7.78
C ARG A 7 -5.16 -9.85 7.32
N LEU A 8 -5.36 -10.02 6.02
CA LEU A 8 -6.66 -9.97 5.37
C LEU A 8 -7.00 -11.36 4.83
N THR A 9 -8.11 -11.93 5.31
CA THR A 9 -8.63 -13.20 4.78
C THR A 9 -9.87 -12.94 3.95
N VAL A 10 -9.76 -13.09 2.63
CA VAL A 10 -10.86 -12.91 1.67
C VAL A 10 -11.87 -14.03 1.83
N THR A 11 -13.11 -13.67 2.13
CA THR A 11 -14.26 -14.57 2.32
C THR A 11 -15.23 -14.49 1.15
N GLY A 12 -15.26 -13.37 0.42
CA GLY A 12 -16.15 -13.11 -0.71
C GLY A 12 -15.42 -13.05 -2.05
N ASP A 13 -15.91 -12.16 -2.91
CA ASP A 13 -15.32 -11.86 -4.22
C ASP A 13 -13.93 -11.19 -4.06
N ALA A 14 -12.92 -11.78 -4.71
CA ALA A 14 -11.53 -11.33 -4.62
C ALA A 14 -11.23 -10.08 -5.47
N GLU A 15 -11.86 -9.92 -6.63
CA GLU A 15 -11.66 -8.75 -7.49
C GLU A 15 -12.27 -7.51 -6.82
N GLU A 16 -13.47 -7.68 -6.25
CA GLU A 16 -14.14 -6.62 -5.51
C GLU A 16 -13.38 -6.26 -4.23
N PHE A 17 -12.83 -7.25 -3.52
CA PHE A 17 -11.92 -7.03 -2.41
C PHE A 17 -10.71 -6.18 -2.82
N GLU A 18 -9.99 -6.56 -3.89
CA GLU A 18 -8.80 -5.82 -4.36
C GLU A 18 -9.18 -4.39 -4.79
N ARG A 19 -10.33 -4.22 -5.45
CA ARG A 19 -10.84 -2.90 -5.84
C ARG A 19 -11.17 -2.01 -4.65
N ILE A 20 -11.80 -2.55 -3.60
CA ILE A 20 -12.11 -1.79 -2.38
C ILE A 20 -10.83 -1.49 -1.59
N LEU A 21 -9.94 -2.47 -1.45
CA LEU A 21 -8.66 -2.29 -0.77
C LEU A 21 -7.83 -1.19 -1.46
N GLY A 22 -7.79 -1.16 -2.79
CA GLY A 22 -7.11 -0.10 -3.54
C GLY A 22 -7.63 1.31 -3.21
N LYS A 23 -8.95 1.49 -3.03
CA LYS A 23 -9.53 2.78 -2.61
C LYS A 23 -9.16 3.16 -1.18
N ILE A 24 -9.09 2.18 -0.28
CA ILE A 24 -8.62 2.39 1.10
C ILE A 24 -7.16 2.84 1.08
N THR A 25 -6.31 2.14 0.32
CA THR A 25 -4.89 2.47 0.17
C THR A 25 -4.71 3.86 -0.41
N GLU A 26 -5.44 4.24 -1.47
CA GLU A 26 -5.38 5.57 -2.06
C GLU A 26 -5.72 6.65 -1.01
N TYR A 27 -6.81 6.47 -0.27
CA TYR A 27 -7.19 7.38 0.81
C TYR A 27 -6.08 7.50 1.88
N MET A 28 -5.56 6.36 2.36
CA MET A 28 -4.55 6.30 3.42
C MET A 28 -3.22 6.91 2.97
N SER A 29 -2.84 6.72 1.70
CA SER A 29 -1.59 7.25 1.16
C SER A 29 -1.56 8.77 1.06
N ALA A 30 -2.72 9.42 1.01
CA ALA A 30 -2.85 10.87 0.98
C ALA A 30 -2.83 11.51 2.38
N GLN A 31 -2.84 10.72 3.46
CA GLN A 31 -2.94 11.24 4.82
C GLN A 31 -1.59 11.73 5.35
N PRO A 32 -1.60 12.79 6.19
CA PRO A 32 -0.40 13.22 6.88
C PRO A 32 0.24 12.08 7.68
N GLY A 33 1.54 11.88 7.50
CA GLY A 33 2.31 10.87 8.22
C GLY A 33 2.40 9.51 7.55
N PHE A 34 1.72 9.27 6.42
CA PHE A 34 1.92 8.06 5.63
C PHE A 34 3.32 8.05 5.00
N LEU A 35 4.07 6.96 5.15
CA LEU A 35 5.44 6.83 4.62
C LEU A 35 5.54 5.81 3.48
N GLY A 36 4.60 4.88 3.39
CA GLY A 36 4.59 3.85 2.36
C GLY A 36 3.85 2.61 2.82
N HIS A 37 3.54 1.73 1.88
CA HIS A 37 2.96 0.42 2.18
C HIS A 37 3.43 -0.64 1.19
N THR A 38 3.23 -1.90 1.55
CA THR A 38 3.39 -3.03 0.65
C THR A 38 2.28 -4.03 0.92
N LEU A 39 1.66 -4.52 -0.16
CA LEU A 39 0.65 -5.55 -0.12
C LEU A 39 1.23 -6.85 -0.65
N TYR A 40 1.12 -7.90 0.15
CA TYR A 40 1.55 -9.26 -0.20
C TYR A 40 0.33 -10.15 -0.36
N ARG A 41 0.40 -11.06 -1.33
CA ARG A 41 -0.55 -12.16 -1.49
C ARG A 41 0.15 -13.47 -1.16
N SER A 42 -0.46 -14.31 -0.33
CA SER A 42 0.11 -15.61 0.01
C SER A 42 0.16 -16.53 -1.22
N ARG A 43 1.35 -17.07 -1.50
CA ARG A 43 1.53 -18.09 -2.55
C ARG A 43 0.85 -19.41 -2.22
N ARG A 44 0.65 -19.72 -0.93
CA ARG A 44 0.03 -20.96 -0.46
C ARG A 44 -1.50 -20.87 -0.46
N ASN A 45 -2.04 -19.72 -0.06
CA ASN A 45 -3.48 -19.49 -0.04
C ASN A 45 -3.79 -18.16 -0.74
N PRO A 46 -4.25 -18.18 -2.00
CA PRO A 46 -4.57 -16.96 -2.75
C PRO A 46 -5.66 -16.07 -2.15
N LYS A 47 -6.38 -16.54 -1.10
CA LYS A 47 -7.35 -15.74 -0.34
C LYS A 47 -6.75 -14.99 0.84
N VAL A 48 -5.45 -15.16 1.12
CA VAL A 48 -4.79 -14.51 2.26
C VAL A 48 -3.83 -13.45 1.75
N TYR A 49 -3.99 -12.25 2.28
CA TYR A 49 -3.14 -11.09 2.01
C TYR A 49 -2.53 -10.59 3.32
N VAL A 50 -1.39 -9.92 3.22
CA VAL A 50 -0.77 -9.17 4.31
C VAL A 50 -0.45 -7.79 3.79
N GLU A 51 -0.99 -6.76 4.43
CA GLU A 51 -0.61 -5.38 4.20
C GLU A 51 0.36 -4.95 5.31
N ILE A 52 1.45 -4.29 4.93
CA ILE A 52 2.36 -3.63 5.84
C ILE A 52 2.41 -2.15 5.46
N ALA A 53 2.07 -1.24 6.37
CA ALA A 53 2.10 0.20 6.14
C ALA A 53 2.93 0.92 7.21
N HIS A 54 3.78 1.84 6.78
CA HIS A 54 4.66 2.61 7.65
C HIS A 54 4.10 4.03 7.83
N TRP A 55 4.11 4.49 9.09
CA TRP A 55 3.62 5.80 9.48
C TRP A 55 4.63 6.52 10.36
N ALA A 56 4.70 7.85 10.24
CA ALA A 56 5.59 8.65 11.08
C ALA A 56 5.22 8.55 12.56
N SER A 57 3.93 8.46 12.91
CA SER A 57 3.46 8.16 14.27
C SER A 57 2.16 7.35 14.31
N ALA A 58 1.88 6.70 15.45
CA ALA A 58 0.64 5.96 15.67
C ALA A 58 -0.58 6.89 15.78
N GLU A 59 -0.40 8.11 16.28
CA GLU A 59 -1.44 9.13 16.38
C GLU A 59 -1.91 9.59 14.99
N GLN A 60 -0.98 9.78 14.06
CA GLN A 60 -1.30 10.16 12.69
C GLN A 60 -2.06 9.06 11.95
N HIS A 61 -1.65 7.80 12.12
CA HIS A 61 -2.43 6.64 11.64
C HIS A 61 -3.83 6.60 12.27
N ARG A 62 -3.92 6.80 13.60
CA ARG A 62 -5.22 6.82 14.30
C ARG A 62 -6.14 7.94 13.79
N ALA A 63 -5.59 9.11 13.50
CA ALA A 63 -6.33 10.24 12.94
C ALA A 63 -6.87 9.93 11.54
N ALA A 64 -6.05 9.33 10.67
CA ALA A 64 -6.46 8.86 9.35
C ALA A 64 -7.66 7.90 9.42
N MET A 65 -7.68 6.97 10.39
CA MET A 65 -8.80 6.05 10.58
C MET A 65 -10.11 6.70 11.04
N GLN A 66 -10.08 7.95 11.56
CA GLN A 66 -11.29 8.64 11.98
C GLN A 66 -12.05 9.29 10.82
N GLY A 67 -11.41 9.46 9.65
CA GLY A 67 -12.04 10.11 8.51
C GLY A 67 -13.13 9.26 7.87
N ASP A 68 -14.17 9.91 7.38
CA ASP A 68 -15.31 9.25 6.73
C ASP A 68 -14.92 8.50 5.45
N GLY A 69 -13.88 9.00 4.75
CA GLY A 69 -13.28 8.35 3.59
C GLY A 69 -12.74 6.95 3.91
N PHE A 70 -12.14 6.76 5.08
CA PHE A 70 -11.68 5.44 5.54
C PHE A 70 -12.84 4.56 6.00
N ARG A 71 -13.67 5.07 6.94
CA ARG A 71 -14.72 4.28 7.59
C ARG A 71 -15.74 3.72 6.63
N SER A 72 -16.12 4.50 5.61
CA SER A 72 -17.06 4.05 4.57
C SER A 72 -16.50 2.90 3.76
N GLN A 73 -15.23 2.96 3.34
CA GLN A 73 -14.59 1.91 2.57
C GLN A 73 -14.31 0.65 3.39
N VAL A 74 -13.89 0.78 4.66
CA VAL A 74 -13.69 -0.37 5.56
C VAL A 74 -14.97 -1.15 5.79
N LYS A 75 -16.12 -0.46 5.90
CA LYS A 75 -17.41 -1.13 6.01
C LYS A 75 -17.73 -1.97 4.77
N LEU A 76 -17.40 -1.48 3.57
CA LEU A 76 -17.55 -2.24 2.32
C LEU A 76 -16.59 -3.43 2.28
N LEU A 77 -15.34 -3.23 2.68
CA LEU A 77 -14.32 -4.28 2.74
C LEU A 77 -14.77 -5.46 3.62
N GLY A 78 -15.43 -5.19 4.74
CA GLY A 78 -15.93 -6.19 5.68
C GLY A 78 -16.96 -7.19 5.09
N ALA A 79 -17.55 -6.90 3.93
CA ALA A 79 -18.39 -7.84 3.22
C ALA A 79 -17.59 -8.89 2.42
N HIS A 80 -16.30 -8.62 2.16
CA HIS A 80 -15.46 -9.43 1.28
C HIS A 80 -14.25 -10.03 1.99
N ALA A 81 -13.83 -9.49 3.13
CA ALA A 81 -12.69 -9.97 3.87
C ALA A 81 -12.81 -9.74 5.39
N VAL A 82 -12.09 -10.57 6.14
CA VAL A 82 -11.88 -10.38 7.58
C VAL A 82 -10.49 -9.79 7.78
N PRO A 83 -10.39 -8.52 8.23
CA PRO A 83 -9.12 -7.90 8.60
C PRO A 83 -8.73 -8.25 10.05
N GLU A 84 -7.42 -8.40 10.27
CA GLU A 84 -6.78 -8.62 11.58
C GLU A 84 -5.63 -7.60 11.72
N PRO A 85 -5.93 -6.29 11.92
CA PRO A 85 -4.91 -5.25 12.00
C PRO A 85 -4.34 -5.10 13.41
N ASP A 86 -3.06 -4.76 13.49
CA ASP A 86 -2.43 -4.27 14.72
C ASP A 86 -1.30 -3.27 14.41
N VAL A 87 -0.91 -2.49 15.41
CA VAL A 87 0.12 -1.44 15.32
C VAL A 87 1.34 -1.88 16.10
N PHE A 88 2.47 -1.96 15.41
CA PHE A 88 3.75 -2.42 15.94
C PHE A 88 4.76 -1.29 15.98
N VAL A 89 5.71 -1.43 16.89
CA VAL A 89 6.98 -0.70 16.88
C VAL A 89 8.09 -1.67 16.52
N GLU A 90 9.07 -1.19 15.76
CA GLU A 90 10.27 -1.98 15.50
C GLU A 90 11.05 -2.16 16.80
N VAL A 91 11.30 -3.42 17.18
CA VAL A 91 12.10 -3.78 18.36
C VAL A 91 13.54 -4.09 17.97
N GLU A 92 13.71 -4.73 16.81
CA GLU A 92 15.00 -5.09 16.23
C GLU A 92 14.82 -5.19 14.71
N SER A 93 15.83 -4.72 13.98
CA SER A 93 15.96 -4.98 12.55
C SER A 93 17.39 -5.41 12.24
N SER A 94 17.50 -6.48 11.47
CA SER A 94 18.77 -6.92 10.90
C SER A 94 18.55 -7.12 9.41
N GLY A 95 19.18 -6.29 8.57
CA GLY A 95 19.02 -6.39 7.13
C GLY A 95 20.21 -5.80 6.38
N ARG A 96 20.81 -6.62 5.50
CA ARG A 96 21.47 -6.11 4.29
C ARG A 96 20.38 -6.04 3.21
N HIS A 97 19.56 -4.99 3.21
CA HIS A 97 18.73 -4.71 2.05
C HIS A 97 19.63 -4.04 1.01
N ALA A 98 19.76 -4.63 -0.18
CA ALA A 98 20.38 -3.95 -1.30
C ALA A 98 19.52 -2.71 -1.61
N ASP A 99 20.13 -1.54 -1.55
CA ASP A 99 19.52 -0.30 -2.02
C ASP A 99 18.96 -0.54 -3.42
N GLY A 100 17.64 -0.53 -3.52
CA GLY A 100 16.96 -0.44 -4.79
C GLY A 100 17.26 0.94 -5.34
N ASP A 101 18.28 1.01 -6.20
CA ASP A 101 18.50 2.08 -7.14
C ASP A 101 17.16 2.40 -7.84
N SER A 102 16.48 3.43 -7.34
CA SER A 102 15.46 4.14 -8.11
C SER A 102 16.21 4.96 -9.16
N GLY A 103 16.79 4.24 -10.12
CA GLY A 103 17.24 4.78 -11.38
C GLY A 103 16.02 5.42 -12.04
N LYS A 104 15.96 6.74 -11.97
CA LYS A 104 15.16 7.54 -12.89
C LYS A 104 15.46 6.99 -14.29
N ALA A 105 14.46 6.42 -14.93
CA ALA A 105 14.48 6.25 -16.37
C ALA A 105 14.46 7.66 -16.97
N GLU A 106 15.63 8.27 -17.12
CA GLU A 106 15.82 9.39 -18.02
C GLU A 106 15.48 8.89 -19.42
N SER A 107 14.33 9.33 -19.93
CA SER A 107 13.97 9.19 -21.33
C SER A 107 14.99 9.96 -22.16
N GLN A 108 16.03 9.28 -22.63
CA GLN A 108 16.91 9.81 -23.66
C GLN A 108 16.09 9.96 -24.93
N GLY A 109 15.81 11.22 -25.27
CA GLY A 109 15.21 11.60 -26.55
C GLY A 109 16.07 11.07 -27.68
N GLY A 110 15.46 10.28 -28.56
CA GLY A 110 16.08 9.87 -29.82
C GLY A 110 16.35 11.09 -30.71
N PRO A 111 17.37 11.05 -31.57
CA PRO A 111 17.73 12.18 -32.41
C PRO A 111 16.62 12.45 -33.44
N VAL A 112 16.20 13.71 -33.51
CA VAL A 112 15.36 14.24 -34.58
C VAL A 112 16.17 14.21 -35.88
N ALA A 113 15.69 13.46 -36.88
CA ALA A 113 16.23 13.52 -38.23
C ALA A 113 15.76 14.81 -38.91
N GLU A 114 16.69 15.66 -39.33
CA GLU A 114 16.40 16.81 -40.18
C GLU A 114 16.02 16.37 -41.61
N PRO A 115 15.01 16.98 -42.24
CA PRO A 115 14.69 16.70 -43.63
C PRO A 115 15.67 17.41 -44.58
N VAL A 116 16.35 16.63 -45.42
CA VAL A 116 17.10 17.14 -46.57
C VAL A 116 16.10 17.53 -47.66
N THR A 117 15.94 18.84 -47.88
CA THR A 117 15.24 19.39 -49.04
C THR A 117 16.09 19.14 -50.30
N ARG A 118 15.46 18.61 -51.35
CA ARG A 118 16.04 18.48 -52.69
C ARG A 118 15.31 19.40 -53.67
#